data_AF-A0A7W1JH93-F1
#
_entry.id   AF-A0A7W1JH93-F1
#
_cell.length_a   1.000
_cell.length_b   1.000
_cell.length_c   1.000
_cell.angle_alpha   90.00
_cell.angle_beta   90.00
_cell.angle_gamma   90.00
#
_symmetry.space_group_name_H-M   'P 1'
#
loop_
_entity.id
_entity.type
_entity.pdbx_description
1 polymer ?
#
loop_
_entity_poly.entity_id
_entity_poly.type
_entity_poly.pdbx_seq_one_letter_code
_entity_poly.pdbx_strand_id
1 'polypeptide(L)'
;MESQQLIQRIEELVRKIEAMSDPDARSTGVELLQSLMELNGAGLERMMELTAETGAAGQALIDGFGRDEMVRGLLLLYGLHPVALETRVAEALEKVRPYLHSHGGNVEVLGIEDGVVKLRLQGSCKSCPSSAMTLKLAIEEAIYEAAPDVTAIEAEGVLEPPAPSGLVTLGRMKKEEEDAPQQSNGNGHGWQDVSGLTALAQGAVQTIAVSGRALLFCRLDETFYAYSNDCPGCGQTLQEAYLEATSIVCPACKERYDCAGAGRGLDQPSLQLEPFPLLMEQGRAKVSLPHLMTS
;
A
#
# COMPACT_ATOMS: atom_id res chain seq x y z
N MET A 1 -16.11 4.75 19.11
CA MET A 1 -16.31 3.58 20.00
C MET A 1 -17.61 2.85 19.68
N GLU A 2 -18.77 3.51 19.76
CA GLU A 2 -20.10 2.86 19.57
C GLU A 2 -20.23 2.10 18.23
N SER A 3 -19.80 2.69 17.11
CA SER A 3 -19.79 2.03 15.80
C SER A 3 -18.94 0.75 15.72
N GLN A 4 -17.79 0.72 16.39
CA GLN A 4 -16.91 -0.45 16.42
C GLN A 4 -17.51 -1.61 17.23
N GLN A 5 -18.20 -1.30 18.33
CA GLN A 5 -18.95 -2.30 19.10
C GLN A 5 -20.10 -2.88 18.28
N LEU A 6 -20.79 -2.06 17.48
CA LEU A 6 -21.84 -2.51 16.58
C LEU A 6 -21.31 -3.46 15.49
N ILE A 7 -20.18 -3.14 14.86
CA ILE A 7 -19.53 -4.01 13.85
C ILE A 7 -19.17 -5.38 14.46
N GLN A 8 -18.47 -5.39 15.60
CA GLN A 8 -18.12 -6.64 16.30
C GLN A 8 -19.36 -7.48 16.66
N ARG A 9 -20.45 -6.81 17.06
CA ARG A 9 -21.72 -7.48 17.36
C ARG A 9 -22.40 -8.05 16.11
N ILE A 10 -22.36 -7.35 14.98
CA ILE A 10 -22.86 -7.87 13.70
C ILE A 10 -22.08 -9.12 13.29
N GLU A 11 -20.75 -9.09 13.32
CA GLU A 11 -19.93 -10.28 13.01
C GLU A 11 -20.22 -11.47 13.95
N GLU A 12 -20.41 -11.22 15.26
CA GLU A 12 -20.79 -12.25 16.22
C GLU A 12 -22.16 -12.86 15.91
N LEU A 13 -23.13 -12.06 15.46
CA LEU A 13 -24.46 -12.52 15.08
C LEU A 13 -24.45 -13.30 13.76
N VAL A 14 -23.70 -12.84 12.74
CA VAL A 14 -23.51 -13.58 11.48
C VAL A 14 -22.89 -14.95 11.74
N ARG A 15 -21.78 -15.02 12.49
CA ARG A 15 -21.14 -16.29 12.88
C ARG A 15 -22.10 -17.23 13.63
N LYS A 16 -23.01 -16.69 14.44
CA LYS A 16 -24.04 -17.49 15.14
C LYS A 16 -25.09 -18.05 14.19
N ILE A 17 -25.52 -17.29 13.18
CA ILE A 17 -26.46 -17.75 12.15
C ILE A 17 -25.82 -18.87 11.31
N GLU A 18 -24.57 -18.68 10.86
CA GLU A 18 -23.81 -19.68 10.08
C GLU A 18 -23.64 -21.01 10.84
N ALA A 19 -23.37 -20.93 12.15
CA ALA A 19 -23.16 -22.06 13.04
C ALA A 19 -24.45 -22.77 13.50
N MET A 20 -25.65 -22.34 13.07
CA MET A 20 -26.90 -23.02 13.42
C MET A 20 -26.98 -24.42 12.79
N SER A 21 -27.30 -25.41 13.63
CA SER A 21 -27.49 -26.81 13.20
C SER A 21 -28.75 -27.03 12.37
N ASP A 22 -29.75 -26.16 12.54
CA ASP A 22 -31.00 -26.16 11.78
C ASP A 22 -30.79 -25.42 10.45
N PRO A 23 -30.88 -26.11 9.29
CA PRO A 23 -30.65 -25.49 8.00
C PRO A 23 -31.72 -24.47 7.62
N ASP A 24 -32.97 -24.65 8.06
CA ASP A 24 -34.10 -23.77 7.71
C ASP A 24 -34.01 -22.46 8.51
N ALA A 25 -33.69 -22.56 9.81
CA ALA A 25 -33.46 -21.39 10.64
C ALA A 25 -32.24 -20.58 10.18
N ARG A 26 -31.17 -21.26 9.72
CA ARG A 26 -30.02 -20.61 9.10
C ARG A 26 -30.39 -19.90 7.79
N SER A 27 -31.13 -20.56 6.89
CA SER A 27 -31.51 -19.95 5.61
C SER A 27 -32.41 -18.74 5.82
N THR A 28 -33.37 -18.81 6.74
CA THR A 28 -34.23 -17.69 7.13
C THR A 28 -33.41 -16.51 7.67
N GLY A 29 -32.36 -16.78 8.45
CA GLY A 29 -31.44 -15.74 8.94
C GLY A 29 -30.65 -15.05 7.83
N VAL A 30 -30.21 -15.80 6.81
CA VAL A 30 -29.53 -15.26 5.63
C VAL A 30 -30.49 -14.46 4.74
N GLU A 31 -31.69 -14.98 4.49
CA GLU A 31 -32.75 -14.31 3.70
C GLU A 31 -33.16 -12.97 4.34
N LEU A 32 -33.29 -12.92 5.66
CA LEU A 32 -33.54 -11.68 6.40
C LEU A 32 -32.41 -10.66 6.24
N LEU A 33 -31.14 -11.10 6.33
CA LEU A 33 -29.98 -10.22 6.13
C LEU A 33 -29.92 -9.69 4.70
N GLN A 34 -30.13 -10.54 3.69
CA GLN A 34 -30.20 -10.14 2.28
C GLN A 34 -31.32 -9.12 2.06
N SER A 35 -32.54 -9.41 2.53
CA SER A 35 -33.69 -8.50 2.44
C SER A 35 -33.44 -7.14 3.07
N LEU A 36 -32.76 -7.09 4.23
CA LEU A 36 -32.38 -5.84 4.89
C LEU A 36 -31.30 -5.09 4.12
N MET A 37 -30.32 -5.78 3.55
CA MET A 37 -29.28 -5.16 2.71
C MET A 37 -29.87 -4.58 1.42
N GLU A 38 -30.76 -5.31 0.74
CA GLU A 38 -31.46 -4.82 -0.46
C GLU A 38 -32.29 -3.57 -0.15
N LEU A 39 -33.08 -3.59 0.92
CA LEU A 39 -33.89 -2.44 1.34
C LEU A 39 -33.04 -1.21 1.68
N ASN A 40 -31.94 -1.41 2.41
CA ASN A 40 -31.03 -0.32 2.78
C ASN A 40 -30.26 0.23 1.57
N GLY A 41 -29.83 -0.65 0.66
CA GLY A 41 -29.15 -0.29 -0.59
C GLY A 41 -30.03 0.60 -1.47
N ALA A 42 -31.27 0.17 -1.74
CA ALA A 42 -32.24 0.96 -2.50
C ALA A 42 -32.57 2.31 -1.82
N GLY A 43 -32.58 2.36 -0.48
CA GLY A 43 -32.73 3.60 0.28
C GLY A 43 -31.55 4.55 0.12
N LEU A 44 -30.31 4.04 0.17
CA LEU A 44 -29.08 4.81 -0.01
C LEU A 44 -28.92 5.30 -1.46
N GLU A 45 -29.21 4.45 -2.45
CA GLU A 45 -29.24 4.82 -3.85
C GLU A 45 -30.20 5.98 -4.09
N ARG A 46 -31.45 5.88 -3.61
CA ARG A 46 -32.43 6.97 -3.76
C ARG A 46 -32.03 8.25 -3.01
N MET A 47 -31.34 8.14 -1.86
CA MET A 47 -30.77 9.30 -1.17
C MET A 47 -29.65 9.98 -1.99
N MET A 48 -28.82 9.21 -2.68
CA MET A 48 -27.79 9.75 -3.57
C MET A 48 -28.37 10.40 -4.81
N GLU A 49 -29.37 9.78 -5.46
CA GLU A 49 -30.11 10.37 -6.58
C GLU A 49 -30.72 11.72 -6.19
N LEU A 50 -31.49 11.77 -5.10
CA LEU A 50 -32.10 13.00 -4.58
C LEU A 50 -31.05 14.07 -4.26
N THR A 51 -29.86 13.68 -3.82
CA THR A 51 -28.75 14.61 -3.58
C THR A 51 -28.22 15.15 -4.91
N ALA A 52 -27.95 14.28 -5.89
CA ALA A 52 -27.48 14.67 -7.23
C ALA A 52 -28.47 15.57 -7.99
N GLU A 53 -29.78 15.34 -7.82
CA GLU A 53 -30.87 16.17 -8.38
C GLU A 53 -30.76 17.65 -7.94
N THR A 54 -30.07 17.98 -6.84
CA THR A 54 -29.83 19.37 -6.40
C THR A 54 -28.70 20.09 -7.15
N GLY A 55 -28.04 19.43 -8.12
CA GLY A 55 -27.00 20.01 -8.95
C GLY A 55 -25.66 20.16 -8.23
N ALA A 56 -24.93 21.25 -8.51
CA ALA A 56 -23.54 21.42 -8.06
C ALA A 56 -23.35 21.38 -6.53
N ALA A 57 -24.34 21.82 -5.75
CA ALA A 57 -24.30 21.71 -4.29
C ALA A 57 -24.42 20.25 -3.82
N GLY A 58 -25.27 19.46 -4.48
CA GLY A 58 -25.40 18.03 -4.26
C GLY A 58 -24.15 17.25 -4.64
N GLN A 59 -23.55 17.57 -5.79
CA GLN A 59 -22.29 16.95 -6.20
C GLN A 59 -21.20 17.17 -5.15
N ALA A 60 -21.05 18.39 -4.61
CA ALA A 60 -20.08 18.68 -3.56
C ALA A 60 -20.33 17.89 -2.24
N LEU A 61 -21.58 17.53 -1.94
CA LEU A 61 -21.93 16.63 -0.82
C LEU A 61 -21.57 15.18 -1.14
N ILE A 62 -21.87 14.70 -2.35
CA ILE A 62 -21.52 13.36 -2.83
C ILE A 62 -19.99 13.16 -2.83
N ASP A 63 -19.24 14.15 -3.31
CA ASP A 63 -17.77 14.18 -3.23
C ASP A 63 -17.28 14.23 -1.77
N GLY A 64 -18.08 14.77 -0.85
CA GLY A 64 -17.85 14.71 0.59
C GLY A 64 -18.05 13.31 1.16
N PHE A 65 -19.14 12.63 0.78
CA PHE A 65 -19.47 11.26 1.20
C PHE A 65 -18.39 10.24 0.80
N GLY A 66 -17.80 10.39 -0.39
CA GLY A 66 -16.66 9.57 -0.83
C GLY A 66 -15.35 9.82 -0.07
N ARG A 67 -15.25 10.92 0.71
CA ARG A 67 -14.06 11.28 1.50
C ARG A 67 -14.21 11.04 3.01
N ASP A 68 -15.43 11.05 3.54
CA ASP A 68 -15.69 10.67 4.92
C ASP A 68 -15.46 9.16 5.13
N GLU A 69 -14.63 8.78 6.09
CA GLU A 69 -14.23 7.39 6.30
C GLU A 69 -15.42 6.44 6.51
N MET A 70 -16.41 6.87 7.30
CA MET A 70 -17.56 6.05 7.69
C MET A 70 -18.59 5.98 6.57
N VAL A 71 -18.92 7.11 5.94
CA VAL A 71 -19.88 7.14 4.82
C VAL A 71 -19.30 6.42 3.61
N ARG A 72 -18.02 6.62 3.28
CA ARG A 72 -17.31 5.89 2.21
C ARG A 72 -17.40 4.38 2.42
N GLY A 73 -17.13 3.89 3.63
CA GLY A 73 -17.23 2.47 3.96
C GLY A 73 -18.64 1.90 3.78
N LEU A 74 -19.68 2.67 4.13
CA LEU A 74 -21.07 2.30 3.91
C LEU A 74 -21.43 2.27 2.42
N LEU A 75 -20.99 3.27 1.63
CA LEU A 75 -21.25 3.32 0.20
C LEU A 75 -20.58 2.17 -0.55
N LEU A 76 -19.34 1.82 -0.18
CA LEU A 76 -18.62 0.66 -0.74
C LEU A 76 -19.35 -0.67 -0.45
N LEU A 77 -19.89 -0.85 0.76
CA LEU A 77 -20.66 -2.04 1.13
C LEU A 77 -21.89 -2.27 0.24
N TYR A 78 -22.49 -1.20 -0.30
CA TYR A 78 -23.65 -1.26 -1.20
C TYR A 78 -23.30 -1.03 -2.68
N GLY A 79 -22.02 -0.91 -3.05
CA GLY A 79 -21.59 -0.64 -4.44
C GLY A 79 -21.90 0.77 -4.94
N LEU A 80 -22.19 1.71 -4.04
CA LEU A 80 -22.64 3.08 -4.31
C LEU A 80 -21.52 4.13 -4.19
N HIS A 81 -20.25 3.73 -4.35
CA HIS A 81 -19.14 4.68 -4.23
C HIS A 81 -19.14 5.70 -5.39
N PRO A 82 -19.06 7.02 -5.14
CA PRO A 82 -19.26 8.03 -6.19
C PRO A 82 -18.13 8.10 -7.24
N VAL A 83 -16.96 7.56 -6.89
CA VAL A 83 -15.84 7.37 -7.84
C VAL A 83 -15.77 5.91 -8.24
N ALA A 84 -15.85 5.63 -9.54
CA ALA A 84 -15.77 4.28 -10.11
C ALA A 84 -14.49 3.54 -9.69
N LEU A 85 -14.54 2.21 -9.67
CA LEU A 85 -13.43 1.35 -9.23
C LEU A 85 -12.20 1.54 -10.12
N GLU A 86 -12.40 1.61 -11.43
CA GLU A 86 -11.37 1.82 -12.45
C GLU A 86 -10.62 3.14 -12.20
N THR A 87 -11.36 4.22 -11.89
CA THR A 87 -10.78 5.54 -11.60
C THR A 87 -9.97 5.50 -10.31
N ARG A 88 -10.47 4.85 -9.24
CA ARG A 88 -9.74 4.73 -7.97
C ARG A 88 -8.46 3.92 -8.09
N VAL A 89 -8.50 2.82 -8.86
CA VAL A 89 -7.31 2.02 -9.19
C VAL A 89 -6.34 2.84 -10.03
N ALA A 90 -6.80 3.58 -11.04
CA ALA A 90 -5.94 4.45 -11.85
C ALA A 90 -5.25 5.53 -10.99
N GLU A 91 -5.99 6.24 -10.15
CA GLU A 91 -5.46 7.26 -9.22
C GLU A 91 -4.44 6.66 -8.23
N ALA A 92 -4.68 5.45 -7.71
CA ALA A 92 -3.71 4.73 -6.88
C ALA A 92 -2.41 4.45 -7.65
N LEU A 93 -2.52 3.95 -8.88
CA LEU A 93 -1.35 3.64 -9.70
C LEU A 93 -0.56 4.90 -10.08
N GLU A 94 -1.22 6.02 -10.41
CA GLU A 94 -0.53 7.28 -10.69
C GLU A 94 0.26 7.80 -9.48
N LYS A 95 -0.20 7.59 -8.24
CA LYS A 95 0.58 7.92 -7.03
C LYS A 95 1.85 7.08 -6.91
N VAL A 96 1.82 5.80 -7.31
CA VAL A 96 2.97 4.88 -7.22
C VAL A 96 3.88 4.97 -8.44
N ARG A 97 3.40 5.45 -9.60
CA ARG A 97 4.21 5.58 -10.82
C ARG A 97 5.57 6.27 -10.64
N PRO A 98 5.72 7.40 -9.92
CA PRO A 98 7.03 8.01 -9.70
C PRO A 98 8.04 7.06 -9.06
N TYR A 99 7.59 6.24 -8.10
CA TYR A 99 8.38 5.19 -7.46
C TYR A 99 8.69 4.03 -8.42
N LEU A 100 7.71 3.59 -9.24
CA LEU A 100 7.99 2.55 -10.24
C LEU A 100 9.06 3.01 -11.25
N HIS A 101 8.97 4.25 -11.74
CA HIS A 101 9.91 4.79 -12.72
C HIS A 101 11.33 4.97 -12.16
N SER A 102 11.51 5.38 -10.90
CA SER A 102 12.85 5.40 -10.27
C SER A 102 13.41 3.99 -10.04
N HIS A 103 12.56 2.97 -10.02
CA HIS A 103 12.99 1.57 -10.06
C HIS A 103 13.10 0.98 -11.48
N GLY A 104 13.06 1.83 -12.52
CA GLY A 104 13.13 1.44 -13.94
C GLY A 104 11.94 0.59 -14.41
N GLY A 105 10.86 0.59 -13.63
CA GLY A 105 9.65 -0.18 -13.85
C GLY A 105 8.45 0.69 -14.21
N ASN A 106 7.35 0.04 -14.58
CA ASN A 106 6.04 0.66 -14.73
C ASN A 106 4.94 -0.40 -14.54
N VAL A 107 3.68 0.04 -14.53
CA VAL A 107 2.51 -0.84 -14.42
C VAL A 107 1.41 -0.42 -15.41
N GLU A 108 0.74 -1.41 -15.96
CA GLU A 108 -0.36 -1.28 -16.92
C GLU A 108 -1.56 -2.07 -16.38
N VAL A 109 -2.76 -1.49 -16.41
CA VAL A 109 -4.00 -2.21 -16.07
C VAL A 109 -4.48 -2.94 -17.32
N LEU A 110 -4.70 -4.25 -17.20
CA LEU A 110 -5.21 -5.11 -18.27
C LEU A 110 -6.73 -5.21 -18.26
N GLY A 111 -7.33 -5.12 -17.07
CA GLY A 111 -8.77 -5.16 -16.86
C GLY A 111 -9.11 -5.22 -15.37
N ILE A 112 -10.39 -5.00 -15.07
CA ILE A 112 -10.96 -5.22 -13.74
C ILE A 112 -12.25 -6.02 -13.96
N GLU A 113 -12.33 -7.21 -13.34
CA GLU A 113 -13.43 -8.17 -13.52
C GLU A 113 -13.78 -8.76 -12.15
N ASP A 114 -15.05 -8.72 -11.73
CA ASP A 114 -15.52 -9.25 -10.43
C ASP A 114 -14.71 -8.77 -9.20
N GLY A 115 -14.25 -7.51 -9.25
CA GLY A 115 -13.39 -6.89 -8.23
C GLY A 115 -11.90 -7.29 -8.30
N VAL A 116 -11.53 -8.17 -9.23
CA VAL A 116 -10.14 -8.60 -9.46
C VAL A 116 -9.45 -7.63 -10.41
N VAL A 117 -8.37 -7.00 -9.96
CA VAL A 117 -7.57 -6.08 -10.77
C VAL A 117 -6.43 -6.84 -11.45
N LYS A 118 -6.46 -6.92 -12.78
CA LYS A 118 -5.42 -7.57 -13.59
C LYS A 118 -4.40 -6.54 -14.05
N LEU A 119 -3.14 -6.78 -13.71
CA LEU A 119 -2.01 -5.86 -13.93
C LEU A 119 -0.89 -6.53 -14.73
N ARG A 120 -0.20 -5.72 -15.53
CA ARG A 120 1.07 -6.07 -16.16
C ARG A 120 2.18 -5.17 -15.64
N LEU A 121 3.15 -5.77 -14.95
CA LEU A 121 4.39 -5.08 -14.60
C LEU A 121 5.26 -4.92 -15.86
N GLN A 122 5.99 -3.82 -15.96
CA GLN A 122 6.88 -3.48 -17.07
C GLN A 122 8.27 -3.08 -16.55
N GLY A 123 9.29 -3.09 -17.42
CA GLY A 123 10.66 -2.67 -17.07
C GLY A 123 11.38 -3.65 -16.12
N SER A 124 12.25 -3.12 -15.25
CA SER A 124 13.07 -3.93 -14.30
C SER A 124 12.24 -4.75 -13.31
N CYS A 125 10.94 -4.44 -13.15
CA CYS A 125 9.98 -5.27 -12.42
C CYS A 125 9.95 -6.73 -12.91
N LYS A 126 10.38 -7.02 -14.15
CA LYS A 126 10.42 -8.39 -14.70
C LYS A 126 11.77 -9.10 -14.52
N SER A 127 12.86 -8.38 -14.27
CA SER A 127 14.23 -8.91 -14.41
C SER A 127 14.96 -9.18 -13.09
N CYS A 128 14.41 -8.74 -11.95
CA CYS A 128 14.99 -8.97 -10.62
C CYS A 128 13.92 -9.48 -9.64
N PRO A 129 14.00 -10.73 -9.13
CA PRO A 129 12.97 -11.32 -8.28
C PRO A 129 12.69 -10.56 -6.98
N SER A 130 13.72 -9.98 -6.35
CA SER A 130 13.55 -9.22 -5.10
C SER A 130 12.88 -7.86 -5.36
N SER A 131 13.34 -7.12 -6.37
CA SER A 131 12.72 -5.84 -6.75
C SER A 131 11.28 -6.01 -7.24
N ALA A 132 10.98 -7.08 -7.97
CA ALA A 132 9.62 -7.40 -8.43
C ALA A 132 8.63 -7.55 -7.27
N MET A 133 9.04 -8.22 -6.19
CA MET A 133 8.20 -8.43 -5.00
C MET A 133 7.91 -7.12 -4.27
N THR A 134 8.92 -6.28 -4.02
CA THR A 134 8.76 -4.98 -3.36
C THR A 134 7.87 -4.03 -4.17
N LEU A 135 8.04 -4.00 -5.50
CA LEU A 135 7.24 -3.15 -6.39
C LEU A 135 5.79 -3.65 -6.48
N LYS A 136 5.56 -4.97 -6.49
CA LYS A 136 4.22 -5.56 -6.40
C LYS A 136 3.53 -5.14 -5.09
N LEU A 137 4.20 -5.26 -3.94
CA LEU A 137 3.62 -4.90 -2.64
C LEU A 137 3.23 -3.41 -2.57
N ALA A 138 4.08 -2.51 -3.07
CA ALA A 138 3.77 -1.07 -3.12
C ALA A 138 2.55 -0.74 -4.02
N ILE A 139 2.37 -1.50 -5.10
CA ILE A 139 1.18 -1.40 -5.97
C ILE A 139 -0.06 -1.93 -5.26
N GLU A 140 0.04 -3.10 -4.61
CA GLU A 140 -1.08 -3.72 -3.87
C GLU A 140 -1.55 -2.83 -2.71
N GLU A 141 -0.62 -2.28 -1.91
CA GLU A 141 -0.91 -1.38 -0.78
C GLU A 141 -1.69 -0.14 -1.24
N ALA A 142 -1.21 0.56 -2.28
CA ALA A 142 -1.87 1.75 -2.82
C ALA A 142 -3.25 1.45 -3.43
N ILE A 143 -3.40 0.30 -4.10
CA ILE A 143 -4.71 -0.14 -4.64
C ILE A 143 -5.67 -0.44 -3.50
N TYR A 144 -5.26 -1.20 -2.47
CA TYR A 144 -6.15 -1.52 -1.34
C TYR A 144 -6.50 -0.30 -0.48
N GLU A 145 -5.66 0.73 -0.44
CA GLU A 145 -5.96 2.00 0.24
C GLU A 145 -7.05 2.82 -0.50
N ALA A 146 -6.92 2.96 -1.82
CA ALA A 146 -7.87 3.72 -2.64
C ALA A 146 -9.14 2.92 -3.00
N ALA A 147 -9.01 1.60 -3.10
CA ALA A 147 -10.04 0.66 -3.50
C ALA A 147 -10.08 -0.57 -2.59
N PRO A 148 -10.54 -0.43 -1.32
CA PRO A 148 -10.63 -1.52 -0.35
C PRO A 148 -11.73 -2.55 -0.67
N ASP A 149 -12.53 -2.30 -1.69
CA ASP A 149 -13.51 -3.20 -2.33
C ASP A 149 -12.90 -4.09 -3.43
N VAL A 150 -11.61 -3.91 -3.78
CA VAL A 150 -10.86 -4.86 -4.61
C VAL A 150 -10.77 -6.21 -3.91
N THR A 151 -11.17 -7.28 -4.61
CA THR A 151 -11.20 -8.65 -4.07
C THR A 151 -9.83 -9.32 -4.18
N ALA A 152 -9.14 -9.15 -5.31
CA ALA A 152 -7.81 -9.68 -5.57
C ALA A 152 -7.03 -8.82 -6.58
N ILE A 153 -5.70 -8.98 -6.60
CA ILE A 153 -4.81 -8.32 -7.55
C ILE A 153 -3.93 -9.39 -8.22
N GLU A 154 -4.11 -9.54 -9.53
CA GLU A 154 -3.38 -10.50 -10.37
C GLU A 154 -2.31 -9.76 -11.17
N ALA A 155 -1.05 -10.20 -11.09
CA ALA A 155 0.07 -9.54 -11.77
C ALA A 155 0.78 -10.51 -12.74
N GLU A 156 0.67 -10.25 -14.04
CA GLU A 156 1.38 -11.03 -15.08
C GLU A 156 2.90 -10.96 -14.88
N GLY A 157 3.49 -12.06 -14.40
CA GLY A 157 4.95 -12.24 -14.33
C GLY A 157 5.50 -12.82 -13.02
N VAL A 158 4.67 -13.08 -12.00
CA VAL A 158 5.09 -13.72 -10.74
C VAL A 158 4.18 -14.93 -10.47
N LEU A 159 4.77 -16.07 -10.06
CA LEU A 159 4.02 -17.28 -9.71
C LEU A 159 3.09 -17.01 -8.50
N GLU A 160 1.84 -17.44 -8.62
CA GLU A 160 0.76 -17.15 -7.67
C GLU A 160 0.83 -18.02 -6.39
N PRO A 161 0.63 -17.42 -5.20
CA PRO A 161 0.02 -18.09 -4.06
C PRO A 161 -1.52 -18.10 -4.23
N PRO A 162 -2.24 -19.10 -3.66
CA PRO A 162 -3.67 -19.27 -3.87
C PRO A 162 -4.53 -18.17 -3.21
N ALA A 163 -5.69 -17.90 -3.82
CA ALA A 163 -6.62 -16.85 -3.42
C ALA A 163 -7.18 -17.05 -1.98
N PRO A 164 -7.28 -15.98 -1.17
CA PRO A 164 -8.04 -16.02 0.07
C PRO A 164 -9.55 -15.98 -0.24
N SER A 165 -10.25 -17.07 0.06
CA SER A 165 -11.72 -17.07 0.13
C SER A 165 -12.17 -16.43 1.44
N GLY A 166 -12.90 -15.32 1.41
CA GLY A 166 -13.48 -14.74 2.62
C GLY A 166 -14.02 -13.32 2.42
N LEU A 167 -15.12 -13.01 3.12
CA LEU A 167 -15.74 -11.68 3.20
C LEU A 167 -14.71 -10.57 3.43
N VAL A 168 -14.90 -9.42 2.78
CA VAL A 168 -14.14 -8.19 3.04
C VAL A 168 -14.40 -7.76 4.49
N THR A 169 -13.44 -8.07 5.37
CA THR A 169 -13.55 -7.73 6.78
C THR A 169 -13.43 -6.21 6.96
N LEU A 170 -14.50 -5.59 7.46
CA LEU A 170 -14.60 -4.14 7.77
C LEU A 170 -13.51 -3.62 8.72
N GLY A 171 -12.74 -4.51 9.36
CA GLY A 171 -11.68 -4.20 10.32
C GLY A 171 -10.33 -3.71 9.74
N ARG A 172 -10.14 -3.60 8.42
CA ARG A 172 -8.88 -3.07 7.85
C ARG A 172 -8.69 -1.55 8.00
N MET A 173 -9.73 -0.82 8.38
CA MET A 173 -9.64 0.61 8.73
C MET A 173 -9.10 0.80 10.17
N LYS A 174 -7.77 0.65 10.37
CA LYS A 174 -6.92 1.39 11.34
C LYS A 174 -5.53 0.79 11.60
N LYS A 175 -4.51 1.68 11.62
CA LYS A 175 -3.31 1.66 12.50
C LYS A 175 -2.51 2.98 12.30
N GLU A 176 -2.00 3.71 13.29
CA GLU A 176 -2.19 3.73 14.75
C GLU A 176 -1.63 5.06 15.33
N GLU A 177 -2.23 5.56 16.41
CA GLU A 177 -1.81 6.63 17.34
C GLU A 177 -2.72 6.41 18.59
N GLU A 178 -2.29 6.22 19.85
CA GLU A 178 -0.98 6.20 20.54
C GLU A 178 -0.92 5.11 21.66
N ASP A 179 0.27 4.86 22.22
CA ASP A 179 0.64 4.16 23.49
C ASP A 179 0.36 2.64 23.75
N ALA A 180 1.41 1.96 24.23
CA ALA A 180 1.54 0.50 24.39
C ALA A 180 1.39 0.02 25.87
N PRO A 181 1.25 -1.31 26.19
CA PRO A 181 2.38 -2.25 26.07
C PRO A 181 2.08 -3.75 25.76
N GLN A 182 3.10 -4.40 25.17
CA GLN A 182 3.47 -5.84 25.23
C GLN A 182 2.63 -6.97 24.57
N GLN A 183 3.32 -7.66 23.65
CA GLN A 183 3.24 -9.09 23.27
C GLN A 183 1.97 -9.63 22.56
N SER A 184 2.08 -9.84 21.25
CA SER A 184 1.88 -11.18 20.63
C SER A 184 2.23 -11.20 19.12
N ASN A 185 2.52 -12.41 18.62
CA ASN A 185 3.13 -12.74 17.33
C ASN A 185 2.30 -12.38 16.07
N GLY A 186 2.99 -12.09 14.96
CA GLY A 186 2.62 -12.65 13.64
C GLY A 186 2.40 -11.68 12.47
N ASN A 187 3.43 -11.50 11.64
CA ASN A 187 3.37 -11.04 10.23
C ASN A 187 2.79 -9.65 9.91
N GLY A 188 3.48 -8.58 10.33
CA GLY A 188 3.28 -7.23 9.80
C GLY A 188 4.60 -6.55 9.43
N HIS A 189 4.71 -6.04 8.20
CA HIS A 189 5.82 -5.19 7.77
C HIS A 189 5.52 -3.75 8.19
N GLY A 190 6.19 -3.25 9.24
CA GLY A 190 5.91 -1.94 9.80
C GLY A 190 6.75 -0.84 9.14
N TRP A 191 6.09 0.15 8.52
CA TRP A 191 6.69 1.44 8.20
C TRP A 191 7.33 2.07 9.46
N GLN A 192 8.54 2.59 9.33
CA GLN A 192 9.30 3.21 10.43
C GLN A 192 9.58 4.69 10.10
N ASP A 193 9.32 5.62 11.02
CA ASP A 193 9.62 7.03 10.82
C ASP A 193 11.14 7.31 10.77
N VAL A 194 11.56 8.12 9.79
CA VAL A 194 12.95 8.53 9.56
C VAL A 194 13.14 9.98 10.00
N SER A 195 13.35 10.16 11.30
CA SER A 195 13.62 11.47 11.90
C SER A 195 14.87 12.14 11.29
N GLY A 196 14.74 13.41 10.90
CA GLY A 196 15.84 14.23 10.40
C GLY A 196 16.12 14.15 8.90
N LEU A 197 15.51 13.22 8.16
CA LEU A 197 15.78 13.07 6.72
C LEU A 197 15.45 14.32 5.90
N THR A 198 14.38 15.05 6.26
CA THR A 198 13.97 16.28 5.57
C THR A 198 14.98 17.42 5.64
N ALA A 199 15.94 17.37 6.57
CA ALA A 199 17.05 18.32 6.66
C ALA A 199 18.21 17.99 5.69
N LEU A 200 18.17 16.85 4.99
CA LEU A 200 19.20 16.46 4.03
C LEU A 200 19.21 17.41 2.83
N ALA A 201 20.36 18.05 2.59
CA ALA A 201 20.57 18.97 1.49
C ALA A 201 20.54 18.24 0.12
N GLN A 202 20.18 18.96 -0.94
CA GLN A 202 20.27 18.44 -2.31
C GLN A 202 21.72 18.02 -2.63
N GLY A 203 21.90 16.83 -3.21
CA GLY A 203 23.22 16.29 -3.53
C GLY A 203 23.99 15.74 -2.32
N ALA A 204 23.36 15.67 -1.13
CA ALA A 204 23.98 15.07 0.05
C ALA A 204 23.56 13.60 0.25
N VAL A 205 24.40 12.87 0.98
CA VAL A 205 24.15 11.52 1.50
C VAL A 205 24.25 11.57 3.02
N GLN A 206 23.39 10.84 3.72
CA GLN A 206 23.44 10.71 5.17
C GLN A 206 23.03 9.31 5.60
N THR A 207 23.73 8.72 6.57
CA THR A 207 23.28 7.49 7.23
C THR A 207 22.40 7.85 8.42
N ILE A 208 21.22 7.23 8.52
CA ILE A 208 20.30 7.39 9.64
C ILE A 208 19.98 6.00 10.20
N ALA A 209 20.01 5.87 11.52
CA ALA A 209 19.64 4.63 12.20
C ALA A 209 18.11 4.55 12.32
N VAL A 210 17.51 3.49 11.76
CA VAL A 210 16.08 3.23 11.80
C VAL A 210 15.88 1.86 12.44
N SER A 211 15.23 1.84 13.61
CA SER A 211 14.91 0.62 14.37
C SER A 211 16.09 -0.35 14.56
N GLY A 212 17.28 0.23 14.79
CA GLY A 212 18.54 -0.48 15.00
C GLY A 212 19.35 -0.80 13.74
N ARG A 213 18.79 -0.65 12.53
CA ARG A 213 19.52 -0.81 11.26
C ARG A 213 20.00 0.56 10.76
N ALA A 214 21.28 0.67 10.43
CA ALA A 214 21.80 1.82 9.70
C ALA A 214 21.37 1.73 8.23
N LEU A 215 20.67 2.76 7.73
CA LEU A 215 20.32 2.91 6.32
C LEU A 215 20.98 4.16 5.75
N LEU A 216 21.38 4.08 4.48
CA LEU A 216 21.95 5.17 3.72
C LEU A 216 20.83 5.91 2.98
N PHE A 217 20.77 7.23 3.11
CA PHE A 217 19.81 8.06 2.40
C PHE A 217 20.52 9.04 1.48
N CYS A 218 20.07 9.15 0.23
CA CYS A 218 20.53 10.17 -0.73
C CYS A 218 19.37 11.08 -1.14
N ARG A 219 19.64 12.38 -1.38
CA ARG A 219 18.70 13.31 -2.01
C ARG A 219 19.21 13.76 -3.37
N LEU A 220 18.49 13.41 -4.42
CA LEU A 220 18.66 13.98 -5.76
C LEU A 220 17.47 14.88 -6.06
N ASP A 221 17.76 16.15 -6.33
CA ASP A 221 16.77 17.21 -6.53
C ASP A 221 15.74 17.24 -5.37
N GLU A 222 14.45 17.07 -5.66
CA GLU A 222 13.38 17.02 -4.66
C GLU A 222 13.02 15.59 -4.21
N THR A 223 13.75 14.58 -4.68
CA THR A 223 13.47 13.17 -4.37
C THR A 223 14.49 12.61 -3.37
N PHE A 224 13.97 11.97 -2.33
CA PHE A 224 14.74 11.22 -1.34
C PHE A 224 14.72 9.74 -1.70
N TYR A 225 15.83 9.06 -1.41
CA TYR A 225 16.01 7.63 -1.65
C TYR A 225 16.63 6.99 -0.41
N ALA A 226 16.32 5.71 -0.17
CA ALA A 226 16.85 4.93 0.95
C ALA A 226 17.50 3.64 0.44
N TYR A 227 18.62 3.27 1.03
CA TYR A 227 19.51 2.19 0.62
C TYR A 227 20.10 1.46 1.84
N SER A 228 20.57 0.23 1.64
CA SER A 228 21.40 -0.45 2.62
C SER A 228 22.69 0.34 2.84
N ASN A 229 23.21 0.32 4.08
CA ASN A 229 24.47 0.96 4.39
C ASN A 229 25.70 0.09 4.02
N ASP A 230 25.52 -1.15 3.58
CA ASP A 230 26.64 -2.04 3.23
C ASP A 230 26.90 -2.04 1.71
N CYS A 231 28.15 -1.82 1.30
CA CYS A 231 28.57 -1.76 -0.10
C CYS A 231 28.63 -3.17 -0.74
N PRO A 232 27.84 -3.47 -1.80
CA PRO A 232 27.88 -4.76 -2.50
C PRO A 232 29.26 -5.17 -3.01
N GLY A 233 30.07 -4.22 -3.47
CA GLY A 233 31.38 -4.50 -4.08
C GLY A 233 32.51 -4.85 -3.10
N CYS A 234 32.42 -4.45 -1.82
CA CYS A 234 33.50 -4.69 -0.84
C CYS A 234 33.05 -5.03 0.59
N GLY A 235 31.75 -5.05 0.87
CA GLY A 235 31.19 -5.31 2.20
C GLY A 235 31.52 -4.26 3.26
N GLN A 236 32.05 -3.09 2.88
CA GLN A 236 32.29 -1.98 3.81
C GLN A 236 31.07 -1.07 3.92
N THR A 237 30.93 -0.44 5.08
CA THR A 237 29.92 0.59 5.36
C THR A 237 30.04 1.80 4.42
N LEU A 238 28.89 2.33 4.00
CA LEU A 238 28.72 3.51 3.16
C LEU A 238 28.47 4.79 3.98
N GLN A 239 28.77 4.77 5.28
CA GLN A 239 28.55 5.91 6.17
C GLN A 239 29.24 7.22 5.73
N GLU A 240 30.35 7.10 4.99
CA GLU A 240 31.10 8.23 4.39
C GLU A 240 30.95 8.29 2.86
N ALA A 241 29.91 7.66 2.29
CA ALA A 241 29.61 7.77 0.87
C ALA A 241 29.16 9.20 0.50
N TYR A 242 29.40 9.56 -0.75
CA TYR A 242 29.06 10.86 -1.32
C TYR A 242 28.41 10.69 -2.68
N LEU A 243 27.64 11.69 -3.13
CA LEU A 243 27.11 11.74 -4.49
C LEU A 243 28.14 12.37 -5.44
N GLU A 244 28.38 11.70 -6.56
CA GLU A 244 29.02 12.28 -7.75
C GLU A 244 27.96 12.31 -8.87
N ALA A 245 27.48 13.52 -9.18
CA ALA A 245 26.25 13.72 -9.96
C ALA A 245 25.06 12.92 -9.39
N THR A 246 24.61 11.87 -10.08
CA THR A 246 23.52 10.98 -9.65
C THR A 246 24.00 9.68 -8.97
N SER A 247 25.31 9.52 -8.77
CA SER A 247 25.92 8.24 -8.38
C SER A 247 26.40 8.26 -6.93
N ILE A 248 25.98 7.29 -6.11
CA ILE A 248 26.52 7.04 -4.77
C ILE A 248 27.89 6.38 -4.95
N VAL A 249 28.95 7.01 -4.45
CA VAL A 249 30.32 6.48 -4.54
C VAL A 249 30.71 5.84 -3.22
N CYS A 250 31.09 4.56 -3.24
CA CYS A 250 31.65 3.90 -2.06
C CYS A 250 32.99 4.55 -1.67
N PRO A 251 33.17 5.00 -0.40
CA PRO A 251 34.42 5.66 0.00
C PRO A 251 35.62 4.71 -0.05
N ALA A 252 35.41 3.41 0.21
CA ALA A 252 36.46 2.39 0.30
C ALA A 252 36.91 1.83 -1.05
N CYS A 253 35.99 1.30 -1.88
CA CYS A 253 36.35 0.63 -3.14
C CYS A 253 36.11 1.48 -4.40
N LYS A 254 35.51 2.67 -4.27
CA LYS A 254 35.15 3.59 -5.36
C LYS A 254 34.11 3.09 -6.36
N GLU A 255 33.56 1.89 -6.17
CA GLU A 255 32.39 1.39 -6.91
C GLU A 255 31.22 2.38 -6.79
N ARG A 256 30.56 2.67 -7.92
CA ARG A 256 29.50 3.67 -8.05
C ARG A 256 28.14 3.01 -8.27
N TYR A 257 27.11 3.51 -7.58
CA TYR A 257 25.75 3.00 -7.67
C TYR A 257 24.77 4.11 -8.07
N ASP A 258 23.85 3.81 -8.96
CA ASP A 258 22.86 4.75 -9.49
C ASP A 258 21.79 5.10 -8.42
N CYS A 259 21.87 6.26 -7.75
CA CYS A 259 20.91 6.66 -6.68
C CYS A 259 19.48 6.77 -7.25
N ALA A 260 19.33 7.16 -8.52
CA ALA A 260 18.03 7.25 -9.20
C ALA A 260 17.64 5.97 -9.98
N GLY A 261 18.57 5.03 -10.15
CA GLY A 261 18.38 3.74 -10.83
C GLY A 261 18.39 2.56 -9.87
N ALA A 262 17.67 2.68 -8.76
CA ALA A 262 17.51 1.67 -7.70
C ALA A 262 18.80 1.10 -7.09
N GLY A 263 19.93 1.80 -7.19
CA GLY A 263 21.23 1.36 -6.66
C GLY A 263 22.01 0.43 -7.59
N ARG A 264 21.68 0.38 -8.89
CA ARG A 264 22.42 -0.42 -9.88
C ARG A 264 23.89 -0.01 -9.95
N GLY A 265 24.79 -0.99 -9.92
CA GLY A 265 26.24 -0.78 -10.11
C GLY A 265 26.55 -0.23 -11.50
N LEU A 266 27.31 0.86 -11.55
CA LEU A 266 27.67 1.57 -12.77
C LEU A 266 29.03 1.13 -13.34
N ASP A 267 29.93 0.64 -12.49
CA ASP A 267 31.23 0.09 -12.91
C ASP A 267 31.12 -1.44 -13.09
N GLN A 268 30.38 -2.12 -12.20
CA GLN A 268 30.01 -3.53 -12.32
C GLN A 268 28.47 -3.71 -12.34
N PRO A 269 27.85 -3.92 -13.53
CA PRO A 269 26.39 -4.09 -13.67
C PRO A 269 25.78 -5.29 -12.95
N SER A 270 26.59 -6.20 -12.42
CA SER A 270 26.17 -7.33 -11.59
C SER A 270 26.01 -6.99 -10.10
N LEU A 271 26.46 -5.80 -9.67
CA LEU A 271 26.29 -5.31 -8.31
C LEU A 271 25.02 -4.46 -8.21
N GLN A 272 24.30 -4.59 -7.09
CA GLN A 272 23.11 -3.81 -6.79
C GLN A 272 23.14 -3.40 -5.32
N LEU A 273 23.14 -2.10 -5.04
CA LEU A 273 22.93 -1.57 -3.70
C LEU A 273 21.45 -1.72 -3.35
N GLU A 274 21.14 -2.49 -2.32
CA GLU A 274 19.77 -2.84 -1.90
C GLU A 274 18.96 -1.56 -1.56
N PRO A 275 17.89 -1.22 -2.30
CA PRO A 275 17.03 -0.07 -2.00
C PRO A 275 15.92 -0.42 -1.00
N PHE A 276 15.45 0.59 -0.27
CA PHE A 276 14.35 0.48 0.71
C PHE A 276 13.19 1.40 0.29
N PRO A 277 11.92 0.96 0.38
CA PRO A 277 10.77 1.81 0.11
C PRO A 277 10.75 3.00 1.06
N LEU A 278 10.69 4.21 0.51
CA LEU A 278 10.65 5.46 1.25
C LEU A 278 9.41 6.26 0.81
N LEU A 279 8.57 6.60 1.77
CA LEU A 279 7.35 7.37 1.58
C LEU A 279 7.49 8.74 2.23
N MET A 280 7.09 9.79 1.50
CA MET A 280 7.11 11.19 1.96
C MET A 280 5.68 11.71 2.12
N GLU A 281 5.22 11.89 3.35
CA GLU A 281 3.86 12.32 3.68
C GLU A 281 3.88 13.55 4.57
N GLN A 282 3.29 14.67 4.13
CA GLN A 282 3.09 15.87 4.97
C GLN A 282 4.38 16.40 5.65
N GLY A 283 5.55 16.18 5.04
CA GLY A 283 6.85 16.55 5.62
C GLY A 283 7.44 15.53 6.61
N ARG A 284 6.81 14.36 6.79
CA ARG A 284 7.36 13.17 7.45
C ARG A 284 7.91 12.20 6.41
N ALA A 285 8.95 11.47 6.79
CA ALA A 285 9.55 10.42 5.97
C ALA A 285 9.38 9.07 6.67
N LYS A 286 8.88 8.06 5.97
CA LYS A 286 8.68 6.69 6.49
C LYS A 286 9.42 5.70 5.59
N VAL A 287 10.18 4.78 6.17
CA VAL A 287 10.88 3.73 5.43
C VAL A 287 10.34 2.35 5.82
N SER A 288 10.15 1.48 4.83
CA SER A 288 9.74 0.09 5.08
C SER A 288 10.96 -0.81 5.21
N LEU A 289 11.04 -1.57 6.31
CA LEU A 289 12.10 -2.54 6.56
C LEU A 289 11.57 -3.97 6.35
N PRO A 290 12.18 -4.79 5.48
CA PRO A 290 11.93 -6.22 5.47
C PRO A 290 12.46 -6.82 6.78
N HIS A 291 11.67 -7.68 7.41
CA HIS A 291 12.07 -8.33 8.65
C HIS A 291 13.23 -9.28 8.37
N LEU A 292 14.39 -9.04 8.98
CA LEU A 292 15.48 -10.01 8.99
C LEU A 292 14.98 -11.30 9.64
N MET A 293 14.84 -12.35 8.83
CA MET A 293 14.64 -13.72 9.29
C MET A 293 15.91 -14.17 10.03
N THR A 294 16.00 -13.84 11.32
CA THR A 294 17.02 -14.43 12.21
C THR A 294 16.83 -15.93 12.23
N SER A 295 17.84 -16.65 11.75
CA SER A 295 17.93 -18.12 11.75
C SER A 295 18.13 -18.69 13.15
#